data_AF-A0A165NNI6-F1
#
_entry.id   AF-A0A165NNI6-F1
#
_cell.length_a   1.000
_cell.length_b   1.000
_cell.length_c   1.000
_cell.angle_alpha   90.00
_cell.angle_beta   90.00
_cell.angle_gamma   90.00
#
_symmetry.space_group_name_H-M   'P 1'
#
loop_
_entity.id
_entity.type
_entity.pdbx_description
1 polymer ?
#
loop_
_entity_poly.entity_id
_entity_poly.type
_entity_poly.pdbx_seq_one_letter_code
_entity_poly.pdbx_strand_id
1 'polypeptide(L)'
;MSRPANTASSSTTMYKPKKRKIQRVLLTGTLQALGDLTTALPPTLPSPRTQHPTQATARPKRKLEDVATDEPHFKKPRTTPTAAQPASGRPPVPLFPQSRSGTQAPASSATTPSDATEDGEVREGLPIYRNSIAVVSNVPVRRPRRRTVPQSYWEEMYSKYQAEGARLKYSAKARIDSTYPSTDSRFRSLSNPPPAGTAYHKFGHLMARLEYVDALLCFTYALWCSDMANNACYRQNWPLVLKLVEQVKAQWRGDDGEDWEKAFHGLICLVEAYIHGRKWRFNLQLTTRDSNRLLQRLQICQDAEDDMRRQEAKQKEAEMEKRAAMLPSPASSAGSTPNPVEGTPNAALPPTTPAPPVPPAPRRTEPQQLEQRERSSAINPAHTVPVNINTVGPYRSQAWGLYDAKKAVDVAGRLITLPIVAKHYPRTFARMAYSSLTTQDEHEPDFDDEEGELFWPGQVVGSEGLGWICYMGRAMIKEYAKQYGYKGVDGALPLPAGYHHPEDPRHIPLAQEPATEAAAPAR
;
A
#
# COMPACT_ATOMS: atom_id res chain seq x y z
N MET A 1 -37.23 45.30 35.96
CA MET A 1 -36.28 44.96 37.05
C MET A 1 -35.46 43.77 36.60
N SER A 2 -34.24 44.05 36.15
CA SER A 2 -33.36 43.10 35.48
C SER A 2 -32.47 42.39 36.50
N ARG A 3 -32.41 41.05 36.44
CA ARG A 3 -31.41 40.25 37.16
C ARG A 3 -30.39 39.71 36.14
N PRO A 4 -29.08 39.94 36.31
CA PRO A 4 -28.07 39.32 35.48
C PRO A 4 -27.75 37.90 36.00
N ALA A 5 -27.63 36.96 35.07
CA ALA A 5 -27.13 35.62 35.31
C ALA A 5 -25.59 35.62 35.23
N ASN A 6 -24.93 35.24 36.33
CA ASN A 6 -23.51 34.93 36.36
C ASN A 6 -23.30 33.50 35.82
N THR A 7 -22.82 33.36 34.60
CA THR A 7 -22.22 32.11 34.11
C THR A 7 -20.71 32.29 34.00
N ALA A 8 -19.99 31.70 34.95
CA ALA A 8 -18.54 31.54 34.89
C ALA A 8 -18.20 30.47 33.84
N SER A 9 -17.64 30.89 32.70
CA SER A 9 -17.04 29.98 31.72
C SER A 9 -15.65 29.57 32.20
N SER A 10 -15.52 28.32 32.64
CA SER A 10 -14.22 27.67 32.79
C SER A 10 -13.65 27.33 31.41
N SER A 11 -12.70 28.14 30.94
CA SER A 11 -11.91 27.85 29.75
C SER A 11 -10.96 26.67 30.01
N THR A 12 -11.28 25.49 29.49
CA THR A 12 -10.33 24.38 29.39
C THR A 12 -9.36 24.67 28.24
N THR A 13 -8.20 25.21 28.58
CA THR A 13 -7.06 25.33 27.66
C THR A 13 -6.61 23.93 27.24
N MET A 14 -6.82 23.60 25.96
CA MET A 14 -6.20 22.41 25.35
C MET A 14 -4.68 22.60 25.35
N TYR A 15 -4.00 21.85 26.22
CA TYR A 15 -2.54 21.74 26.21
C TYR A 15 -2.09 21.08 24.91
N LYS A 16 -1.57 21.89 23.98
CA LYS A 16 -0.78 21.40 22.86
C LYS A 16 0.39 20.59 23.44
N PRO A 17 0.59 19.31 23.08
CA PRO A 17 1.76 18.57 23.53
C PRO A 17 2.99 19.28 23.00
N LYS A 18 3.75 19.93 23.90
CA LYS A 18 5.07 20.49 23.59
C LYS A 18 5.89 19.36 22.98
N LYS A 19 6.30 19.51 21.71
CA LYS A 19 7.31 18.67 21.07
C LYS A 19 8.50 18.59 22.04
N ARG A 20 8.66 17.45 22.71
CA ARG A 20 9.82 17.20 23.57
C ARG A 20 11.03 17.24 22.64
N LYS A 21 11.80 18.33 22.71
CA LYS A 21 13.15 18.36 22.16
C LYS A 21 13.87 17.19 22.79
N ILE A 22 14.17 16.17 22.00
CA ILE A 22 15.07 15.09 22.41
C ILE A 22 16.37 15.79 22.79
N GLN A 23 16.63 15.87 24.10
CA GLN A 23 17.85 16.48 24.60
C GLN A 23 19.01 15.65 24.09
N ARG A 24 20.01 16.33 23.52
CA ARG A 24 21.24 15.73 22.98
C ARG A 24 21.84 14.71 23.95
N VAL A 25 21.74 14.97 25.26
CA VAL A 25 22.19 14.11 26.37
C VAL A 25 21.53 12.72 26.36
N LEU A 26 20.22 12.64 26.09
CA LEU A 26 19.46 11.38 26.01
C LEU A 26 19.83 10.58 24.75
N LEU A 27 20.16 11.29 23.66
CA LEU A 27 20.64 10.67 22.41
C LEU A 27 22.07 10.14 22.58
N THR A 28 22.96 10.89 23.22
CA THR A 28 24.32 10.42 23.53
C THR A 28 24.32 9.28 24.53
N GLY A 29 23.43 9.27 25.53
CA GLY A 29 23.32 8.15 26.47
C GLY A 29 22.83 6.86 25.81
N THR A 30 21.88 6.96 24.86
CA THR A 30 21.42 5.79 24.09
C THR A 30 22.45 5.32 23.05
N LEU A 31 23.24 6.24 22.47
CA LEU A 31 24.36 5.88 21.61
C LEU A 31 25.53 5.24 22.37
N GLN A 32 25.80 5.69 23.60
CA GLN A 32 26.85 5.11 24.44
C GLN A 32 26.45 3.74 25.00
N ALA A 33 25.14 3.49 25.19
CA ALA A 33 24.61 2.18 25.55
C ALA A 33 24.71 1.14 24.41
N LEU A 34 24.93 1.57 23.16
CA LEU A 34 25.16 0.68 22.02
C LEU A 34 26.61 0.15 21.93
N GLY A 35 27.50 0.60 22.82
CA GLY A 35 28.89 0.16 22.89
C GLY A 35 29.75 0.64 21.71
N ASP A 36 31.07 0.59 21.88
CA ASP A 36 32.00 0.87 20.81
C ASP A 36 31.90 -0.22 19.73
N LEU A 37 31.48 0.15 18.51
CA LEU A 37 31.44 -0.69 17.32
C LEU A 37 32.87 -1.02 16.84
N THR A 38 33.67 -1.68 17.68
CA THR A 38 35.01 -2.14 17.34
C THR A 38 35.00 -3.62 17.04
N THR A 39 34.56 -3.98 15.83
CA THR A 39 35.16 -5.10 15.09
C THR A 39 34.75 -4.99 13.62
N ALA A 40 35.71 -4.72 12.74
CA ALA A 40 35.50 -4.85 11.30
C ALA A 40 35.09 -6.31 10.99
N LEU A 41 33.96 -6.49 10.32
CA LEU A 41 33.51 -7.80 9.85
C LEU A 41 34.58 -8.42 8.93
N PRO A 42 34.94 -9.71 9.12
CA PRO A 42 35.92 -10.38 8.28
C PRO A 42 35.43 -10.45 6.81
N PRO A 43 36.31 -10.26 5.81
CA PRO A 43 35.95 -10.05 4.40
C PRO A 43 35.55 -11.33 3.65
N THR A 44 35.27 -12.44 4.31
CA THR A 44 34.98 -13.72 3.65
C THR A 44 33.71 -14.36 4.20
N LEU A 45 32.59 -14.02 3.57
CA LEU A 45 31.36 -14.80 3.70
C LEU A 45 31.46 -16.05 2.80
N PRO A 46 31.21 -17.26 3.33
CA PRO A 46 31.18 -18.46 2.51
C PRO A 46 29.93 -18.45 1.61
N SER A 47 30.13 -18.76 0.33
CA SER A 47 29.07 -18.85 -0.68
C SER A 47 27.95 -19.82 -0.27
N PRO A 48 26.69 -19.53 -0.62
CA PRO A 48 25.58 -20.42 -0.29
C PRO A 48 25.67 -21.73 -1.09
N ARG A 49 25.66 -22.86 -0.39
CA ARG A 49 25.49 -24.19 -0.98
C ARG A 49 24.07 -24.32 -1.52
N THR A 50 23.96 -24.48 -2.84
CA THR A 50 22.76 -24.93 -3.53
C THR A 50 22.43 -26.35 -3.08
N GLN A 51 21.41 -26.52 -2.23
CA GLN A 51 20.82 -27.83 -1.96
C GLN A 51 19.61 -28.03 -2.88
N HIS A 52 19.75 -28.98 -3.80
CA HIS A 52 18.66 -29.62 -4.52
C HIS A 52 17.70 -30.30 -3.54
N PRO A 53 16.38 -30.10 -3.63
CA PRO A 53 15.43 -31.00 -3.02
C PRO A 53 15.22 -32.22 -3.94
N THR A 54 15.66 -33.37 -3.44
CA THR A 54 15.30 -34.70 -3.93
C THR A 54 13.83 -35.01 -3.63
N GLN A 55 13.25 -35.79 -4.55
CA GLN A 55 11.89 -36.32 -4.56
C GLN A 55 11.51 -37.11 -3.31
N ALA A 56 10.24 -37.01 -2.87
CA ALA A 56 9.52 -38.09 -2.19
C ALA A 56 7.98 -37.92 -2.33
N THR A 57 7.44 -38.75 -3.23
CA THR A 57 6.26 -39.63 -3.11
C THR A 57 4.95 -39.24 -2.37
N ALA A 58 3.86 -39.55 -3.09
CA ALA A 58 2.57 -40.09 -2.64
C ALA A 58 1.54 -39.17 -1.95
N ARG A 59 0.57 -38.71 -2.75
CA ARG A 59 -0.74 -38.23 -2.28
C ARG A 59 -1.83 -39.26 -2.64
N PRO A 60 -2.70 -39.64 -1.70
CA PRO A 60 -3.85 -40.49 -1.99
C PRO A 60 -5.01 -39.69 -2.59
N LYS A 61 -5.66 -40.31 -3.58
CA LYS A 61 -6.89 -39.87 -4.26
C LYS A 61 -8.05 -39.80 -3.26
N ARG A 62 -8.79 -38.68 -3.23
CA ARG A 62 -10.22 -38.67 -2.89
C ARG A 62 -10.99 -38.01 -4.03
N LYS A 63 -11.86 -38.79 -4.66
CA LYS A 63 -12.93 -38.35 -5.55
C LYS A 63 -13.87 -37.43 -4.76
N LEU A 64 -14.26 -36.29 -5.35
CA LEU A 64 -15.57 -35.71 -5.12
C LEU A 64 -16.02 -35.01 -6.41
N GLU A 65 -17.30 -35.22 -6.71
CA GLU A 65 -17.96 -35.09 -7.99
C GLU A 65 -18.36 -33.65 -8.36
N ASP A 66 -18.43 -33.45 -9.68
CA ASP A 66 -19.30 -32.59 -10.49
C ASP A 66 -20.08 -31.43 -9.85
N VAL A 67 -19.85 -30.22 -10.39
CA VAL A 67 -20.92 -29.38 -10.95
C VAL A 67 -20.41 -28.68 -12.20
N ALA A 68 -21.15 -28.89 -13.29
CA ALA A 68 -20.90 -28.42 -14.65
C ALA A 68 -21.02 -26.90 -14.82
N THR A 69 -20.17 -26.33 -15.67
CA THR A 69 -20.51 -25.14 -16.46
C THR A 69 -19.82 -25.28 -17.82
N ASP A 70 -20.63 -25.57 -18.83
CA ASP A 70 -20.28 -25.66 -20.25
C ASP A 70 -19.84 -24.29 -20.79
N GLU A 71 -18.67 -24.22 -21.43
CA GLU A 71 -18.25 -23.13 -22.32
C GLU A 71 -17.49 -23.77 -23.51
N PRO A 72 -17.94 -23.57 -24.77
CA PRO A 72 -17.36 -24.26 -25.92
C PRO A 72 -16.07 -23.58 -26.42
N HIS A 73 -14.94 -24.26 -26.23
CA HIS A 73 -13.66 -23.90 -26.86
C HIS A 73 -13.63 -24.25 -28.36
N PHE A 74 -13.61 -23.22 -29.21
CA PHE A 74 -13.25 -23.37 -30.62
C PHE A 74 -11.73 -23.60 -30.78
N LYS A 75 -11.39 -24.81 -31.24
CA LYS A 75 -10.04 -25.22 -31.64
C LYS A 75 -9.72 -24.64 -33.02
N LYS A 76 -8.54 -24.01 -33.18
CA LYS A 76 -7.87 -23.87 -34.48
C LYS A 76 -6.47 -24.50 -34.43
N PRO A 77 -6.04 -25.17 -35.52
CA PRO A 77 -4.87 -26.03 -35.53
C PRO A 77 -3.57 -25.24 -35.70
N ARG A 78 -2.53 -25.70 -35.00
CA ARG A 78 -1.14 -25.21 -35.03
C ARG A 78 -0.31 -26.16 -35.88
N THR A 79 0.32 -25.65 -36.94
CA THR A 79 1.37 -26.34 -37.71
C THR A 79 2.73 -25.72 -37.39
N THR A 80 3.68 -26.58 -37.05
CA THR A 80 5.15 -26.41 -36.95
C THR A 80 5.78 -26.49 -38.37
N PRO A 81 7.10 -26.36 -38.64
CA PRO A 81 8.27 -26.50 -37.74
C PRO A 81 9.53 -25.59 -37.95
N THR A 82 10.33 -25.57 -36.87
CA THR A 82 11.80 -25.71 -36.75
C THR A 82 12.78 -25.00 -37.70
N ALA A 83 13.69 -24.19 -37.12
CA ALA A 83 15.12 -24.13 -37.47
C ALA A 83 15.95 -23.72 -36.23
N ALA A 84 17.17 -24.25 -36.14
CA ALA A 84 18.02 -24.27 -34.95
C ALA A 84 19.27 -23.36 -35.07
N GLN A 85 19.85 -23.04 -33.89
CA GLN A 85 21.26 -22.66 -33.61
C GLN A 85 21.76 -21.22 -33.93
N PRO A 86 22.90 -20.75 -33.35
CA PRO A 86 23.53 -21.05 -32.05
C PRO A 86 23.94 -19.76 -31.25
N ALA A 87 24.77 -19.97 -30.23
CA ALA A 87 25.15 -19.13 -29.10
C ALA A 87 25.96 -17.83 -29.36
N SER A 88 26.05 -17.05 -28.27
CA SER A 88 27.17 -16.18 -27.86
C SER A 88 27.23 -14.75 -28.42
N GLY A 89 27.25 -13.78 -27.50
CA GLY A 89 27.61 -12.39 -27.78
C GLY A 89 27.07 -11.39 -26.76
N ARG A 90 27.78 -11.20 -25.63
CA ARG A 90 27.62 -10.01 -24.78
C ARG A 90 28.03 -8.76 -25.58
N PRO A 91 27.24 -7.67 -25.60
CA PRO A 91 27.76 -6.40 -26.07
C PRO A 91 28.56 -5.69 -24.95
N PRO A 92 29.64 -4.98 -25.29
CA PRO A 92 30.47 -4.25 -24.34
C PRO A 92 29.77 -2.95 -23.89
N VAL A 93 30.02 -2.58 -22.64
CA VAL A 93 29.66 -1.31 -22.02
C VAL A 93 30.50 -0.19 -22.65
N PRO A 94 29.92 0.90 -23.17
CA PRO A 94 30.70 2.06 -23.60
C PRO A 94 31.15 2.88 -22.39
N LEU A 95 32.46 3.12 -22.31
CA LEU A 95 33.09 4.11 -21.44
C LEU A 95 32.61 5.53 -21.80
N PHE A 96 32.25 6.30 -20.77
CA PHE A 96 31.95 7.73 -20.86
C PHE A 96 33.19 8.53 -21.29
N PRO A 97 33.09 9.46 -22.25
CA PRO A 97 34.11 10.48 -22.44
C PRO A 97 33.90 11.63 -21.45
N GLN A 98 34.87 11.82 -20.55
CA GLN A 98 35.05 13.09 -19.84
C GLN A 98 35.31 14.19 -20.87
N SER A 99 34.39 15.14 -21.00
CA SER A 99 34.58 16.33 -21.82
C SER A 99 34.68 17.56 -20.92
N ARG A 100 35.82 18.23 -21.08
CA ARG A 100 36.30 19.40 -20.37
C ARG A 100 35.35 20.59 -20.51
N SER A 101 35.31 21.35 -19.44
CA SER A 101 34.93 22.75 -19.37
C SER A 101 35.54 23.58 -20.52
N GLY A 102 34.67 24.24 -21.28
CA GLY A 102 35.04 25.16 -22.34
C GLY A 102 34.00 26.27 -22.45
N THR A 103 34.30 27.39 -21.81
CA THR A 103 33.63 28.69 -21.91
C THR A 103 33.70 29.19 -23.34
N GLN A 104 32.57 29.58 -23.95
CA GLN A 104 32.38 30.81 -24.74
C GLN A 104 31.06 30.79 -25.53
N ALA A 105 30.28 31.87 -25.35
CA ALA A 105 29.29 32.35 -26.31
C ALA A 105 30.03 33.08 -27.47
N PRO A 106 29.44 33.28 -28.68
CA PRO A 106 28.38 34.28 -28.83
C PRO A 106 27.30 34.04 -29.93
N ALA A 107 26.22 34.80 -29.73
CA ALA A 107 25.33 35.52 -30.67
C ALA A 107 25.23 35.16 -32.18
N SER A 108 23.95 35.06 -32.60
CA SER A 108 23.32 35.61 -33.81
C SER A 108 23.77 35.15 -35.20
N SER A 109 22.83 34.62 -36.00
CA SER A 109 22.27 35.31 -37.19
C SER A 109 21.36 34.39 -38.00
N ALA A 110 20.26 34.96 -38.49
CA ALA A 110 19.31 34.38 -39.42
C ALA A 110 19.83 34.46 -40.87
N THR A 111 19.64 33.40 -41.66
CA THR A 111 19.31 33.51 -43.11
C THR A 111 18.71 32.21 -43.66
N THR A 112 17.89 32.41 -44.68
CA THR A 112 16.92 31.61 -45.45
C THR A 112 17.51 30.54 -46.42
N PRO A 113 16.69 29.78 -47.18
CA PRO A 113 16.89 28.35 -47.49
C PRO A 113 17.57 28.08 -48.85
N SER A 114 18.04 26.83 -49.03
CA SER A 114 18.47 26.28 -50.32
C SER A 114 17.77 24.96 -50.61
N ASP A 115 17.24 24.88 -51.83
CA ASP A 115 16.55 23.76 -52.46
C ASP A 115 17.48 22.58 -52.82
N ALA A 116 16.80 21.45 -53.05
CA ALA A 116 17.09 20.36 -53.99
C ALA A 116 18.31 19.45 -53.75
N THR A 117 18.04 18.23 -53.27
CA THR A 117 18.48 17.03 -53.99
C THR A 117 17.49 15.90 -53.80
N GLU A 118 16.95 15.45 -54.93
CA GLU A 118 16.02 14.34 -55.14
C GLU A 118 16.81 13.02 -55.23
N ASP A 119 16.15 11.93 -54.83
CA ASP A 119 16.46 10.51 -55.09
C ASP A 119 17.18 9.70 -53.99
N GLY A 120 16.54 8.59 -53.59
CA GLY A 120 17.14 7.55 -52.73
C GLY A 120 16.28 6.99 -51.58
N GLU A 121 15.35 6.09 -51.92
CA GLU A 121 14.78 5.00 -51.10
C GLU A 121 14.07 5.32 -49.76
N VAL A 122 12.75 5.13 -49.78
CA VAL A 122 11.86 5.13 -48.61
C VAL A 122 12.16 3.91 -47.73
N ARG A 123 12.99 4.11 -46.70
CA ARG A 123 13.15 3.18 -45.59
C ARG A 123 12.04 3.45 -44.57
N GLU A 124 11.02 2.60 -44.51
CA GLU A 124 10.00 2.59 -43.46
C GLU A 124 10.62 2.17 -42.11
N GLY A 125 11.29 3.11 -41.46
CA GLY A 125 11.85 2.96 -40.13
C GLY A 125 11.86 4.31 -39.45
N LEU A 126 10.86 4.55 -38.59
CA LEU A 126 10.76 5.76 -37.77
C LEU A 126 12.11 6.05 -37.09
N PRO A 127 12.74 7.22 -37.30
CA PRO A 127 14.01 7.53 -36.67
C PRO A 127 13.78 7.80 -35.18
N ILE A 128 14.24 6.87 -34.35
CA ILE A 128 14.29 7.05 -32.89
C ILE A 128 15.40 8.06 -32.57
N TYR A 129 14.98 9.30 -32.38
CA TYR A 129 15.59 10.41 -31.63
C TYR A 129 17.02 10.22 -31.10
N ARG A 130 17.99 10.91 -31.73
CA ARG A 130 19.26 11.33 -31.12
C ARG A 130 19.47 12.84 -31.33
N ASN A 131 18.71 13.66 -30.61
CA ASN A 131 19.02 15.09 -30.45
C ASN A 131 19.37 15.36 -28.98
N SER A 132 20.67 15.49 -28.71
CA SER A 132 21.27 15.75 -27.39
C SER A 132 20.97 17.14 -26.82
N ILE A 133 20.32 18.04 -27.57
CA ILE A 133 19.88 19.36 -27.11
C ILE A 133 18.52 19.29 -26.38
N ALA A 134 17.75 18.20 -26.56
CA ALA A 134 16.45 18.01 -25.89
C ALA A 134 16.55 17.72 -24.38
N VAL A 135 17.76 17.50 -23.85
CA VAL A 135 17.95 17.20 -22.42
C VAL A 135 17.68 18.44 -21.54
N VAL A 136 17.90 19.65 -22.07
CA VAL A 136 17.69 20.89 -21.31
C VAL A 136 16.21 21.28 -21.22
N SER A 137 15.35 20.84 -22.14
CA SER A 137 13.90 21.17 -22.11
C SER A 137 13.06 20.29 -21.17
N ASN A 138 13.67 19.30 -20.51
CA ASN A 138 12.93 18.32 -19.69
C ASN A 138 13.04 18.59 -18.18
N VAL A 139 13.60 19.74 -17.79
CA VAL A 139 13.64 20.15 -16.38
C VAL A 139 12.23 20.59 -15.97
N PRO A 140 11.62 19.97 -14.93
CA PRO A 140 10.30 20.38 -14.47
C PRO A 140 10.30 21.82 -13.94
N VAL A 141 9.19 22.53 -14.17
CA VAL A 141 8.99 23.88 -13.66
C VAL A 141 8.73 23.81 -12.16
N ARG A 142 9.60 24.43 -11.38
CA ARG A 142 9.44 24.53 -9.92
C ARG A 142 8.48 25.65 -9.59
N ARG A 143 7.32 25.31 -9.02
CA ARG A 143 6.34 26.30 -8.57
C ARG A 143 6.56 26.63 -7.09
N PRO A 144 6.23 27.86 -6.64
CA PRO A 144 6.22 28.18 -5.21
C PRO A 144 5.28 27.26 -4.43
N ARG A 145 5.75 26.75 -3.28
CA ARG A 145 4.99 25.85 -2.40
C ARG A 145 3.79 26.53 -1.75
N ARG A 146 2.61 25.91 -1.84
CA ARG A 146 1.33 26.26 -1.24
C ARG A 146 1.37 25.92 0.26
N ARG A 147 1.75 26.88 1.09
CA ARG A 147 1.88 26.68 2.56
C ARG A 147 0.67 26.03 3.23
N THR A 148 -0.55 26.45 2.87
CA THR A 148 -1.79 25.95 3.48
C THR A 148 -2.91 26.09 2.48
N VAL A 149 -3.63 25.00 2.25
CA VAL A 149 -4.73 24.92 1.31
C VAL A 149 -6.05 25.01 2.09
N PRO A 150 -6.95 25.97 1.78
CA PRO A 150 -8.22 26.09 2.48
C PRO A 150 -9.14 24.90 2.19
N GLN A 151 -10.06 24.58 3.10
CA GLN A 151 -10.98 23.45 2.91
C GLN A 151 -11.83 23.57 1.64
N SER A 152 -12.29 24.79 1.31
CA SER A 152 -13.09 25.07 0.11
C SER A 152 -12.38 24.68 -1.19
N TYR A 153 -11.05 24.74 -1.23
CA TYR A 153 -10.28 24.29 -2.40
C TYR A 153 -10.47 22.79 -2.64
N TRP A 154 -10.45 21.98 -1.58
CA TRP A 154 -10.63 20.53 -1.72
C TRP A 154 -12.03 20.15 -2.18
N GLU A 155 -13.04 20.90 -1.72
CA GLU A 155 -14.44 20.72 -2.13
C GLU A 155 -14.66 21.12 -3.60
N GLU A 156 -14.02 22.20 -4.05
CA GLU A 156 -14.00 22.61 -5.46
C GLU A 156 -13.34 21.56 -6.35
N MET A 157 -12.16 21.07 -5.97
CA MET A 157 -11.45 20.02 -6.70
C MET A 157 -12.23 18.70 -6.73
N TYR A 158 -12.83 18.31 -5.61
CA TYR A 158 -13.74 17.16 -5.56
C TYR A 158 -14.85 17.30 -6.61
N SER A 159 -15.56 18.42 -6.60
CA SER A 159 -16.71 18.66 -7.48
C SER A 159 -16.31 18.68 -8.94
N LYS A 160 -15.21 19.37 -9.27
CA LYS A 160 -14.65 19.45 -10.62
C LYS A 160 -14.31 18.06 -11.17
N TYR A 161 -13.45 17.31 -10.48
CA TYR A 161 -12.96 16.04 -11.01
C TYR A 161 -13.99 14.91 -10.92
N GLN A 162 -14.98 15.02 -10.04
CA GLN A 162 -16.14 14.13 -10.06
C GLN A 162 -16.96 14.32 -11.34
N ALA A 163 -17.23 15.57 -11.73
CA ALA A 163 -17.96 15.88 -12.96
C ALA A 163 -17.17 15.49 -14.21
N GLU A 164 -15.87 15.79 -14.26
CA GLU A 164 -14.98 15.37 -15.35
C GLU A 164 -14.90 13.84 -15.48
N GLY A 165 -14.72 13.13 -14.35
CA GLY A 165 -14.69 11.68 -14.32
C GLY A 165 -15.99 11.05 -14.82
N ALA A 166 -17.15 11.62 -14.47
CA ALA A 166 -18.45 11.16 -14.97
C ALA A 166 -18.56 11.34 -16.48
N ARG A 167 -18.17 12.50 -17.00
CA ARG A 167 -18.18 12.80 -18.45
C ARG A 167 -17.26 11.85 -19.23
N LEU A 168 -16.03 11.68 -18.77
CA LEU A 168 -15.04 10.78 -19.38
C LEU A 168 -15.50 9.32 -19.35
N LYS A 169 -16.03 8.84 -18.21
CA LYS A 169 -16.54 7.47 -18.09
C LYS A 169 -17.69 7.19 -19.05
N TYR A 170 -18.63 8.12 -19.16
CA TYR A 170 -19.73 8.01 -20.11
C TYR A 170 -19.22 8.00 -21.56
N SER A 171 -18.34 8.95 -21.90
CA SER A 171 -17.74 9.05 -23.23
C SER A 171 -17.01 7.76 -23.62
N ALA A 172 -16.18 7.23 -22.72
CA ALA A 172 -15.45 5.99 -22.94
C ALA A 172 -16.40 4.82 -23.24
N LYS A 173 -17.47 4.69 -22.44
CA LYS A 173 -18.47 3.65 -22.64
C LYS A 173 -19.18 3.79 -23.98
N ALA A 174 -19.69 4.97 -24.29
CA ALA A 174 -20.41 5.22 -25.54
C ALA A 174 -19.53 4.94 -26.76
N ARG A 175 -18.25 5.35 -26.72
CA ARG A 175 -17.29 5.05 -27.78
C ARG A 175 -17.04 3.55 -27.93
N ILE A 176 -16.82 2.79 -26.85
CA ILE A 176 -16.66 1.33 -26.94
C ILE A 176 -17.92 0.68 -27.50
N ASP A 177 -19.10 1.06 -27.01
CA ASP A 177 -20.36 0.50 -27.48
C ASP A 177 -20.58 0.79 -28.99
N SER A 178 -20.05 1.91 -29.50
CA SER A 178 -20.07 2.24 -30.93
C SER A 178 -19.06 1.49 -31.80
N THR A 179 -18.09 0.80 -31.20
CA THR A 179 -17.10 -0.02 -31.93
C THR A 179 -17.55 -1.45 -32.20
N TYR A 180 -18.62 -1.91 -31.55
CA TYR A 180 -19.16 -3.24 -31.84
C TYR A 180 -19.75 -3.31 -33.26
N PRO A 181 -19.79 -4.50 -33.88
CA PRO A 181 -20.53 -4.70 -35.12
C PRO A 181 -22.00 -4.33 -34.93
N SER A 182 -22.64 -3.74 -35.95
CA SER A 182 -24.06 -3.35 -35.87
C SER A 182 -25.03 -4.50 -35.60
N THR A 183 -24.59 -5.74 -35.82
CA THR A 183 -25.32 -6.97 -35.50
C THR A 183 -25.22 -7.38 -34.03
N ASP A 184 -24.27 -6.84 -33.26
CA ASP A 184 -24.11 -7.15 -31.84
C ASP A 184 -25.14 -6.36 -31.02
N SER A 185 -25.83 -7.05 -30.10
CA SER A 185 -26.80 -6.45 -29.17
C SER A 185 -26.24 -5.29 -28.33
N ARG A 186 -24.92 -5.21 -28.15
CA ARG A 186 -24.21 -4.14 -27.43
C ARG A 186 -23.94 -2.91 -28.28
N PHE A 187 -24.09 -2.99 -29.61
CA PHE A 187 -23.84 -1.86 -30.48
C PHE A 187 -24.76 -0.69 -30.18
N ARG A 188 -24.17 0.49 -29.96
CA ARG A 188 -24.89 1.75 -29.81
C ARG A 188 -24.19 2.80 -30.66
N SER A 189 -24.87 3.32 -31.68
CA SER A 189 -24.32 4.39 -32.50
C SER A 189 -24.14 5.67 -31.68
N LEU A 190 -23.07 6.42 -31.97
CA LEU A 190 -22.89 7.76 -31.40
C LEU A 190 -23.89 8.72 -32.05
N SER A 191 -24.54 9.56 -31.25
CA SER A 191 -25.46 10.59 -31.77
C SER A 191 -24.74 11.57 -32.70
N ASN A 192 -23.49 11.93 -32.36
CA ASN A 192 -22.62 12.80 -33.15
C ASN A 192 -21.26 12.11 -33.31
N PRO A 193 -21.08 11.23 -34.31
CA PRO A 193 -19.81 10.53 -34.50
C PRO A 193 -18.68 11.53 -34.84
N PRO A 194 -17.44 11.28 -34.40
CA PRO A 194 -16.29 12.09 -34.81
C PRO A 194 -16.19 12.13 -36.35
N PRO A 195 -15.87 13.29 -36.97
CA PRO A 195 -15.73 13.39 -38.41
C PRO A 195 -14.70 12.39 -38.94
N ALA A 196 -14.97 11.82 -40.13
CA ALA A 196 -14.06 10.89 -40.78
C ALA A 196 -12.66 11.52 -40.96
N GLY A 197 -11.62 10.71 -40.79
CA GLY A 197 -10.21 11.17 -40.87
C GLY A 197 -9.67 11.85 -39.60
N THR A 198 -10.52 12.23 -38.64
CA THR A 198 -10.04 12.72 -37.34
C THR A 198 -9.39 11.61 -36.53
N ALA A 199 -8.51 11.98 -35.60
CA ALA A 199 -7.83 10.99 -34.75
C ALA A 199 -8.81 10.21 -33.86
N TYR A 200 -9.89 10.85 -33.40
CA TYR A 200 -10.97 10.18 -32.67
C TYR A 200 -11.78 9.19 -33.51
N HIS A 201 -11.86 9.39 -34.83
CA HIS A 201 -12.43 8.41 -35.74
C HIS A 201 -11.46 7.25 -35.99
N LYS A 202 -10.18 7.55 -36.29
CA LYS A 202 -9.15 6.53 -36.59
C LYS A 202 -8.79 5.65 -35.39
N PHE A 203 -8.71 6.25 -34.20
CA PHE A 203 -8.24 5.59 -32.97
C PHE A 203 -9.35 5.49 -31.91
N GLY A 204 -10.62 5.39 -32.33
CA GLY A 204 -11.77 5.46 -31.41
C GLY A 204 -11.71 4.49 -30.21
N HIS A 205 -11.26 3.25 -30.43
CA HIS A 205 -11.10 2.27 -29.35
C HIS A 205 -9.99 2.65 -28.36
N LEU A 206 -8.84 3.12 -28.85
CA LEU A 206 -7.75 3.60 -27.98
C LEU A 206 -8.18 4.84 -27.19
N MET A 207 -8.88 5.79 -27.83
CA MET A 207 -9.43 6.97 -27.16
C MET A 207 -10.35 6.56 -26.02
N ALA A 208 -11.25 5.60 -26.25
CA ALA A 208 -12.15 5.12 -25.21
C ALA A 208 -11.40 4.45 -24.04
N ARG A 209 -10.37 3.65 -24.32
CA ARG A 209 -9.52 3.05 -23.29
C ARG A 209 -8.79 4.11 -22.46
N LEU A 210 -8.27 5.16 -23.09
CA LEU A 210 -7.62 6.29 -22.43
C LEU A 210 -8.60 7.12 -21.59
N GLU A 211 -9.78 7.43 -22.13
CA GLU A 211 -10.86 8.12 -21.40
C GLU A 211 -11.28 7.35 -20.14
N TYR A 212 -11.29 6.01 -20.18
CA TYR A 212 -11.57 5.20 -18.98
C TYR A 212 -10.48 5.30 -17.91
N VAL A 213 -9.20 5.27 -18.28
CA VAL A 213 -8.10 5.46 -17.32
C VAL A 213 -8.16 6.88 -16.75
N ASP A 214 -8.39 7.87 -17.60
CA ASP A 214 -8.50 9.27 -17.19
C ASP A 214 -9.68 9.50 -16.24
N ALA A 215 -10.84 8.90 -16.53
CA ALA A 215 -11.98 8.88 -15.63
C ALA A 215 -11.66 8.25 -14.28
N LEU A 216 -10.95 7.10 -14.28
CA LEU A 216 -10.52 6.43 -13.06
C LEU A 216 -9.63 7.34 -12.21
N LEU A 217 -8.66 8.02 -12.83
CA LEU A 217 -7.79 8.97 -12.13
C LEU A 217 -8.58 10.15 -11.56
N CYS A 218 -9.53 10.71 -12.32
CA CYS A 218 -10.40 11.80 -11.86
C CYS A 218 -11.25 11.39 -10.66
N PHE A 219 -11.92 10.23 -10.69
CA PHE A 219 -12.70 9.75 -9.54
C PHE A 219 -11.84 9.46 -8.32
N THR A 220 -10.66 8.86 -8.54
CA THR A 220 -9.71 8.56 -7.46
C THR A 220 -9.20 9.85 -6.82
N TYR A 221 -8.84 10.85 -7.65
CA TYR A 221 -8.37 12.15 -7.19
C TYR A 221 -9.46 12.92 -6.46
N ALA A 222 -10.69 12.93 -6.97
CA ALA A 222 -11.82 13.54 -6.30
C ALA A 222 -12.01 12.94 -4.89
N LEU A 223 -12.10 11.60 -4.77
CA LEU A 223 -12.22 10.96 -3.45
C LEU A 223 -11.02 11.24 -2.55
N TRP A 224 -9.80 11.31 -3.10
CA TRP A 224 -8.63 11.73 -2.34
C TRP A 224 -8.78 13.17 -1.81
N CYS A 225 -9.24 14.13 -2.62
CA CYS A 225 -9.53 15.50 -2.17
C CYS A 225 -10.57 15.52 -1.04
N SER A 226 -11.64 14.74 -1.15
CA SER A 226 -12.66 14.61 -0.09
C SER A 226 -12.07 14.05 1.20
N ASP A 227 -11.24 13.01 1.11
CA ASP A 227 -10.55 12.45 2.28
C ASP A 227 -9.55 13.47 2.88
N MET A 228 -8.86 14.27 2.06
CA MET A 228 -7.94 15.32 2.50
C MET A 228 -8.66 16.47 3.20
N ALA A 229 -9.82 16.90 2.69
CA ALA A 229 -10.64 17.95 3.29
C ALA A 229 -11.09 17.58 4.72
N ASN A 230 -11.48 16.32 4.91
CA ASN A 230 -12.05 15.83 6.16
C ASN A 230 -11.03 15.15 7.09
N ASN A 231 -9.79 14.97 6.62
CA ASN A 231 -8.77 14.16 7.27
C ASN A 231 -9.32 12.78 7.72
N ALA A 232 -10.16 12.19 6.88
CA ALA A 232 -10.90 10.95 7.12
C ALA A 232 -10.91 10.10 5.85
N CYS A 233 -11.28 8.82 5.97
CA CYS A 233 -11.45 7.96 4.81
C CYS A 233 -12.91 7.49 4.69
N TYR A 234 -13.60 7.93 3.65
CA TYR A 234 -14.98 7.52 3.37
C TYR A 234 -15.03 6.12 2.77
N ARG A 235 -15.00 5.11 3.64
CA ARG A 235 -14.94 3.68 3.27
C ARG A 235 -16.04 3.23 2.31
N GLN A 236 -17.19 3.89 2.33
CA GLN A 236 -18.35 3.53 1.50
C GLN A 236 -18.17 3.92 0.02
N ASN A 237 -17.33 4.91 -0.27
CA ASN A 237 -17.15 5.43 -1.63
C ASN A 237 -16.11 4.64 -2.43
N TRP A 238 -15.05 4.18 -1.77
CA TRP A 238 -13.95 3.44 -2.41
C TRP A 238 -14.38 2.16 -3.16
N PRO A 239 -15.36 1.34 -2.69
CA PRO A 239 -15.87 0.20 -3.44
C PRO A 239 -16.39 0.53 -4.84
N LEU A 240 -16.96 1.72 -5.06
CA LEU A 240 -17.43 2.14 -6.38
C LEU A 240 -16.26 2.37 -7.34
N VAL A 241 -15.18 2.97 -6.86
CA VAL A 241 -13.95 3.17 -7.63
C VAL A 241 -13.24 1.84 -7.87
N LEU A 242 -13.22 0.92 -6.90
CA LEU A 242 -12.64 -0.43 -7.10
C LEU A 242 -13.38 -1.23 -8.18
N LYS A 243 -14.71 -1.12 -8.27
CA LYS A 243 -15.46 -1.70 -9.41
C LYS A 243 -15.04 -1.09 -10.75
N LEU A 244 -14.80 0.22 -10.79
CA LEU A 244 -14.27 0.88 -11.98
C LEU A 244 -12.84 0.40 -12.29
N VAL A 245 -11.98 0.25 -11.28
CA VAL A 245 -10.63 -0.33 -11.45
C VAL A 245 -10.72 -1.69 -12.13
N GLU A 246 -11.57 -2.61 -11.66
CA GLU A 246 -11.76 -3.93 -12.28
C GLU A 246 -12.17 -3.82 -13.75
N GLN A 247 -13.14 -2.94 -14.05
CA GLN A 247 -13.60 -2.68 -15.41
C GLN A 247 -12.47 -2.15 -16.30
N VAL A 248 -11.70 -1.17 -15.83
CA VAL A 248 -10.57 -0.60 -16.58
C VAL A 248 -9.47 -1.63 -16.74
N LYS A 249 -9.12 -2.41 -15.71
CA LYS A 249 -8.14 -3.51 -15.80
C LYS A 249 -8.49 -4.51 -16.88
N ALA A 250 -9.77 -4.87 -17.02
CA ALA A 250 -10.23 -5.80 -18.05
C ALA A 250 -9.96 -5.27 -19.47
N GLN A 251 -10.06 -3.95 -19.69
CA GLN A 251 -9.77 -3.31 -20.98
C GLN A 251 -8.28 -3.18 -21.30
N TRP A 252 -7.42 -3.33 -20.30
CA TRP A 252 -5.96 -3.18 -20.41
C TRP A 252 -5.22 -4.49 -20.11
N ARG A 253 -5.93 -5.62 -20.01
CA ARG A 253 -5.33 -6.93 -19.77
C ARG A 253 -4.88 -7.52 -21.11
N GLY A 254 -3.58 -7.54 -21.34
CA GLY A 254 -2.95 -8.24 -22.46
C GLY A 254 -1.54 -8.68 -22.09
N ASP A 255 -1.26 -9.98 -22.12
CA ASP A 255 0.06 -10.53 -21.79
C ASP A 255 1.12 -10.13 -22.84
N ASP A 256 0.67 -9.96 -24.09
CA ASP A 256 1.49 -9.59 -25.25
C ASP A 256 1.49 -8.08 -25.56
N GLY A 257 0.93 -7.25 -24.67
CA GLY A 257 0.90 -5.80 -24.86
C GLY A 257 2.29 -5.18 -24.95
N GLU A 258 2.39 -4.06 -25.65
CA GLU A 258 3.61 -3.25 -25.69
C GLU A 258 3.96 -2.72 -24.28
N ASP A 259 5.23 -2.38 -24.05
CA ASP A 259 5.72 -1.92 -22.74
C ASP A 259 4.93 -0.71 -22.19
N TRP A 260 4.42 0.17 -23.06
CA TRP A 260 3.61 1.33 -22.64
C TRP A 260 2.20 0.92 -22.17
N GLU A 261 1.59 -0.11 -22.78
CA GLU A 261 0.30 -0.66 -22.32
C GLU A 261 0.46 -1.34 -20.97
N LYS A 262 1.55 -2.10 -20.81
CA LYS A 262 1.94 -2.69 -19.54
C LYS A 262 2.10 -1.60 -18.48
N ALA A 263 2.72 -0.47 -18.81
CA ALA A 263 2.82 0.66 -17.89
C ALA A 263 1.45 1.20 -17.44
N PHE A 264 0.47 1.35 -18.35
CA PHE A 264 -0.89 1.74 -17.98
C PHE A 264 -1.59 0.68 -17.12
N HIS A 265 -1.43 -0.61 -17.42
CA HIS A 265 -1.94 -1.68 -16.57
C HIS A 265 -1.32 -1.63 -15.16
N GLY A 266 0.00 -1.41 -15.09
CA GLY A 266 0.73 -1.23 -13.85
C GLY A 266 0.22 -0.02 -13.05
N LEU A 267 -0.03 1.11 -13.71
CA LEU A 267 -0.64 2.30 -13.11
C LEU A 267 -2.03 2.00 -12.50
N ILE A 268 -2.90 1.29 -13.23
CA ILE A 268 -4.22 0.93 -12.73
C ILE A 268 -4.11 0.03 -11.48
N CYS A 269 -3.16 -0.92 -11.47
CA CYS A 269 -2.85 -1.74 -10.30
C CYS A 269 -2.24 -0.91 -9.14
N LEU A 270 -1.47 0.16 -9.42
CA LEU A 270 -1.03 1.09 -8.38
C LEU A 270 -2.21 1.85 -7.76
N VAL A 271 -3.15 2.33 -8.58
CA VAL A 271 -4.38 2.97 -8.07
C VAL A 271 -5.11 2.03 -7.11
N GLU A 272 -5.33 0.77 -7.51
CA GLU A 272 -5.90 -0.27 -6.65
C GLU A 272 -5.13 -0.43 -5.34
N ALA A 273 -3.81 -0.63 -5.43
CA ALA A 273 -2.95 -0.83 -4.27
C ALA A 273 -3.03 0.33 -3.27
N TYR A 274 -2.99 1.58 -3.76
CA TYR A 274 -3.03 2.76 -2.91
C TYR A 274 -4.42 3.02 -2.33
N ILE A 275 -5.52 2.66 -3.02
CA ILE A 275 -6.87 2.67 -2.44
C ILE A 275 -6.95 1.69 -1.27
N HIS A 276 -6.46 0.46 -1.44
CA HIS A 276 -6.44 -0.54 -0.37
C HIS A 276 -5.52 -0.12 0.79
N GLY A 277 -4.33 0.41 0.48
CA GLY A 277 -3.40 0.96 1.48
C GLY A 277 -4.04 2.08 2.30
N ARG A 278 -4.77 3.01 1.65
CA ARG A 278 -5.46 4.11 2.32
C ARG A 278 -6.53 3.61 3.27
N LYS A 279 -7.40 2.70 2.81
CA LYS A 279 -8.39 2.04 3.67
C LYS A 279 -7.72 1.36 4.87
N TRP A 280 -6.62 0.66 4.65
CA TRP A 280 -5.87 -0.02 5.71
C TRP A 280 -5.31 0.95 6.75
N ARG A 281 -4.66 2.06 6.36
CA ARG A 281 -4.11 3.05 7.31
C ARG A 281 -5.18 3.64 8.21
N PHE A 282 -6.30 4.08 7.66
CA PHE A 282 -7.37 4.66 8.47
C PHE A 282 -8.02 3.61 9.39
N ASN A 283 -8.12 2.36 8.94
CA ASN A 283 -8.55 1.26 9.80
C ASN A 283 -7.56 1.02 10.95
N LEU A 284 -6.26 1.03 10.64
CA LEU A 284 -5.20 0.83 11.61
C LEU A 284 -5.22 1.91 12.68
N GLN A 285 -5.33 3.18 12.30
CA GLN A 285 -5.45 4.31 13.24
C GLN A 285 -6.61 4.11 14.21
N LEU A 286 -7.78 3.72 13.70
CA LEU A 286 -8.97 3.44 14.52
C LEU A 286 -8.70 2.30 15.50
N THR A 287 -8.23 1.14 15.01
CA THR A 287 -8.00 -0.02 15.87
C THR A 287 -6.84 0.16 16.83
N THR A 288 -5.79 0.90 16.48
CA THR A 288 -4.69 1.19 17.40
C THR A 288 -5.21 2.02 18.57
N ARG A 289 -6.09 3.00 18.32
CA ARG A 289 -6.74 3.76 19.39
C ARG A 289 -7.57 2.86 20.30
N ASP A 290 -8.37 1.98 19.73
CA ASP A 290 -9.24 1.09 20.50
C ASP A 290 -8.44 0.00 21.23
N SER A 291 -7.38 -0.54 20.62
CA SER A 291 -6.46 -1.50 21.22
C SER A 291 -5.74 -0.89 22.42
N ASN A 292 -5.25 0.35 22.31
CA ASN A 292 -4.59 1.04 23.41
C ASN A 292 -5.56 1.29 24.57
N ARG A 293 -6.82 1.64 24.28
CA ARG A 293 -7.86 1.78 25.31
C ARG A 293 -8.16 0.46 26.02
N LEU A 294 -8.25 -0.63 25.26
CA LEU A 294 -8.48 -1.96 25.82
C LEU A 294 -7.28 -2.40 26.68
N LEU A 295 -6.06 -2.21 26.19
CA LEU A 295 -4.83 -2.52 26.93
C LEU A 295 -4.76 -1.74 28.24
N GLN A 296 -5.09 -0.45 28.24
CA GLN A 296 -5.14 0.37 29.44
C GLN A 296 -6.18 -0.14 30.46
N ARG A 297 -7.35 -0.58 29.99
CA ARG A 297 -8.37 -1.17 30.87
C ARG A 297 -7.90 -2.49 31.48
N LEU A 298 -7.26 -3.35 30.68
CA LEU A 298 -6.72 -4.62 31.17
C LEU A 298 -5.62 -4.39 32.21
N GLN A 299 -4.76 -3.39 32.00
CA GLN A 299 -3.75 -2.99 32.98
C GLN A 299 -4.39 -2.54 34.31
N ILE A 300 -5.44 -1.70 34.26
CA ILE A 300 -6.15 -1.27 35.48
C ILE A 300 -6.77 -2.46 36.22
N CYS A 301 -7.40 -3.40 35.50
CA CYS A 301 -7.96 -4.61 36.13
C CYS A 301 -6.87 -5.48 36.75
N GLN A 302 -5.74 -5.65 36.05
CA GLN A 302 -4.60 -6.41 36.56
C GLN A 302 -4.02 -5.76 37.82
N ASP A 303 -3.83 -4.44 37.82
CA ASP A 303 -3.35 -3.70 38.99
C ASP A 303 -4.32 -3.85 40.18
N ALA A 304 -5.64 -3.80 39.93
CA ALA A 304 -6.66 -4.01 40.95
C ALA A 304 -6.65 -5.45 41.51
N GLU A 305 -6.48 -6.46 40.67
CA GLU A 305 -6.33 -7.85 41.10
C GLU A 305 -5.07 -8.06 41.94
N ASP A 306 -3.95 -7.47 41.52
CA ASP A 306 -2.69 -7.57 42.26
C ASP A 306 -2.79 -6.86 43.62
N ASP A 307 -3.50 -5.74 43.70
CA ASP A 307 -3.79 -5.08 44.96
C ASP A 307 -4.73 -5.90 45.85
N MET A 308 -5.76 -6.56 45.30
CA MET A 308 -6.58 -7.50 46.07
C MET A 308 -5.76 -8.68 46.58
N ARG A 309 -4.90 -9.29 45.75
CA ARG A 309 -4.00 -10.39 46.17
C ARG A 309 -3.06 -9.95 47.27
N ARG A 310 -2.52 -8.73 47.19
CA ARG A 310 -1.68 -8.15 48.25
C ARG A 310 -2.47 -7.91 49.53
N GLN A 311 -3.72 -7.45 49.44
CA GLN A 311 -4.59 -7.27 50.60
C GLN A 311 -4.94 -8.61 51.25
N GLU A 312 -5.29 -9.63 50.48
CA GLU A 312 -5.54 -10.98 50.97
C GLU A 312 -4.29 -11.60 51.62
N ALA A 313 -3.11 -11.41 51.03
CA ALA A 313 -1.84 -11.87 51.60
C ALA A 313 -1.58 -11.20 52.96
N LYS A 314 -1.77 -9.87 53.06
CA LYS A 314 -1.66 -9.12 54.32
C LYS A 314 -2.69 -9.55 55.36
N GLN A 315 -3.93 -9.84 54.94
CA GLN A 315 -4.96 -10.35 55.85
C GLN A 315 -4.60 -11.73 56.39
N LYS A 316 -4.12 -12.65 55.53
CA LYS A 316 -3.67 -13.98 55.94
C LYS A 316 -2.46 -13.91 56.89
N GLU A 317 -1.53 -13.00 56.65
CA GLU A 317 -0.39 -12.74 57.53
C GLU A 317 -0.86 -12.24 58.92
N ALA A 318 -1.75 -11.25 58.96
CA ALA A 318 -2.32 -10.73 60.20
C ALA A 318 -3.16 -11.77 60.97
N GLU A 319 -3.87 -12.66 60.26
CA GLU A 319 -4.59 -13.77 60.89
C GLU A 319 -3.64 -14.81 61.48
N MET A 320 -2.53 -15.12 60.79
CA MET A 320 -1.48 -16.00 61.30
C MET A 320 -0.83 -15.43 62.56
N GLU A 321 -0.55 -14.13 62.60
CA GLU A 321 0.00 -13.43 63.76
C GLU A 321 -0.97 -13.48 64.96
N LYS A 322 -2.25 -13.21 64.74
CA LYS A 322 -3.29 -13.35 65.78
C LYS A 322 -3.38 -14.79 66.32
N ARG A 323 -3.27 -15.78 65.44
CA ARG A 323 -3.31 -17.20 65.83
C ARG A 323 -2.06 -17.62 66.61
N ALA A 324 -0.89 -17.05 66.29
CA ALA A 324 0.34 -17.26 67.06
C ALA A 324 0.23 -16.68 68.49
N ALA A 325 -0.45 -15.54 68.66
CA ALA A 325 -0.66 -14.91 69.97
C ALA A 325 -1.65 -15.67 70.89
N MET A 326 -2.48 -16.57 70.34
CA MET A 326 -3.47 -17.37 71.11
C MET A 326 -2.99 -18.77 71.48
N LEU A 327 -1.75 -19.15 71.12
CA LEU A 327 -1.14 -20.38 71.62
C LEU A 327 -0.44 -20.07 72.95
N PRO A 328 -0.69 -20.85 74.03
CA PRO A 328 0.04 -20.71 75.28
C PRO A 328 1.53 -20.87 74.97
N SER A 329 2.33 -19.92 75.46
CA SER A 329 3.79 -19.91 75.25
C SER A 329 4.35 -21.31 75.51
N PRO A 330 5.14 -21.89 74.60
CA PRO A 330 5.89 -23.08 74.94
C PRO A 330 6.76 -22.73 76.14
N ALA A 331 6.53 -23.45 77.24
CA ALA A 331 7.34 -23.33 78.45
C ALA A 331 8.81 -23.37 78.06
N SER A 332 9.56 -22.40 78.57
CA SER A 332 11.00 -22.29 78.39
C SER A 332 11.70 -23.59 78.81
N SER A 333 12.04 -24.43 77.84
CA SER A 333 13.08 -25.44 78.01
C SER A 333 14.39 -24.83 77.54
N ALA A 334 15.19 -24.45 78.54
CA ALA A 334 16.56 -24.02 78.41
C ALA A 334 17.43 -25.11 77.76
N GLY A 335 18.43 -24.69 76.99
CA GLY A 335 19.68 -25.44 76.82
C GLY A 335 19.95 -25.99 75.42
N SER A 336 20.73 -25.26 74.62
CA SER A 336 22.03 -25.71 74.09
C SER A 336 22.37 -25.01 72.78
N THR A 337 23.43 -24.19 72.86
CA THR A 337 24.35 -23.88 71.75
C THR A 337 24.90 -25.16 71.12
N PRO A 338 25.15 -25.17 69.80
CA PRO A 338 26.52 -25.47 69.40
C PRO A 338 27.08 -24.52 68.33
N ASN A 339 28.41 -24.44 68.38
CA ASN A 339 29.33 -23.54 67.70
C ASN A 339 29.34 -23.62 66.16
N PRO A 340 29.84 -22.56 65.49
CA PRO A 340 30.34 -22.65 64.13
C PRO A 340 31.73 -23.29 64.12
N VAL A 341 31.97 -24.28 63.27
CA VAL A 341 33.31 -24.83 63.00
C VAL A 341 33.62 -24.64 61.52
N GLU A 342 34.63 -23.82 61.28
CA GLU A 342 35.40 -23.70 60.03
C GLU A 342 36.08 -25.02 59.66
N GLY A 343 36.11 -25.35 58.37
CA GLY A 343 36.91 -26.46 57.84
C GLY A 343 36.69 -26.74 56.35
N THR A 344 37.41 -26.04 55.48
CA THR A 344 37.86 -26.52 54.14
C THR A 344 39.14 -27.37 54.32
N PRO A 345 39.73 -28.09 53.33
CA PRO A 345 39.29 -28.52 51.98
C PRO A 345 39.63 -30.02 51.63
N ASN A 346 39.28 -30.42 50.38
CA ASN A 346 40.04 -31.28 49.45
C ASN A 346 39.81 -32.81 49.31
N ALA A 347 39.76 -33.19 48.01
CA ALA A 347 40.39 -34.34 47.34
C ALA A 347 39.69 -35.73 47.18
N ALA A 348 39.58 -36.09 45.89
CA ALA A 348 39.95 -37.38 45.27
C ALA A 348 38.95 -38.56 45.21
N LEU A 349 38.58 -38.87 43.95
CA LEU A 349 38.33 -40.20 43.33
C LEU A 349 39.36 -41.27 43.79
N PRO A 350 39.16 -42.62 43.68
CA PRO A 350 38.87 -43.35 42.42
C PRO A 350 38.08 -44.70 42.59
N PRO A 351 38.24 -45.78 41.76
CA PRO A 351 37.24 -46.25 40.78
C PRO A 351 36.73 -47.71 40.99
N THR A 352 36.19 -48.31 39.91
CA THR A 352 35.99 -49.75 39.55
C THR A 352 34.60 -50.36 39.84
N THR A 353 33.89 -51.13 38.98
CA THR A 353 34.13 -51.87 37.71
C THR A 353 32.73 -52.20 37.08
N PRO A 354 32.63 -52.64 35.81
CA PRO A 354 31.37 -52.71 35.04
C PRO A 354 30.65 -54.07 35.13
N ALA A 355 29.32 -54.03 35.03
CA ALA A 355 28.45 -55.22 34.91
C ALA A 355 27.92 -55.38 33.46
N PRO A 356 27.71 -56.63 32.97
CA PRO A 356 27.50 -56.95 31.56
C PRO A 356 26.08 -56.63 31.03
N PRO A 357 25.92 -56.56 29.68
CA PRO A 357 24.68 -56.16 29.04
C PRO A 357 23.64 -57.29 29.01
N VAL A 358 22.46 -57.00 29.53
CA VAL A 358 21.26 -57.85 29.39
C VAL A 358 20.62 -57.60 28.02
N PRO A 359 20.27 -58.64 27.24
CA PRO A 359 19.67 -58.49 25.92
C PRO A 359 18.25 -57.90 25.99
N PRO A 360 17.83 -57.08 25.00
CA PRO A 360 16.51 -56.47 24.99
C PRO A 360 15.41 -57.51 24.69
N ALA A 361 14.47 -57.65 25.63
CA ALA A 361 13.24 -58.40 25.41
C ALA A 361 12.40 -57.78 24.27
N PRO A 362 11.72 -58.60 23.44
CA PRO A 362 10.88 -58.12 22.36
C PRO A 362 9.69 -57.35 22.94
N ARG A 363 9.66 -56.03 22.70
CA ARG A 363 8.53 -55.17 23.05
C ARG A 363 7.32 -55.60 22.23
N ARG A 364 6.36 -56.23 22.91
CA ARG A 364 5.00 -56.44 22.42
C ARG A 364 4.41 -55.08 22.06
N THR A 365 4.08 -54.92 20.79
CA THR A 365 3.31 -53.79 20.26
C THR A 365 1.89 -53.91 20.79
N GLU A 366 1.62 -53.36 21.97
CA GLU A 366 0.25 -53.04 22.34
C GLU A 366 -0.23 -51.89 21.44
N PRO A 367 -1.44 -51.98 20.87
CA PRO A 367 -2.02 -50.87 20.15
C PRO A 367 -2.27 -49.75 21.15
N GLN A 368 -1.35 -48.78 21.20
CA GLN A 368 -1.60 -47.48 21.80
C GLN A 368 -2.82 -46.91 21.10
N GLN A 369 -3.99 -47.08 21.73
CA GLN A 369 -5.12 -46.22 21.51
C GLN A 369 -4.59 -44.80 21.71
N LEU A 370 -4.56 -44.06 20.61
CA LEU A 370 -4.57 -42.60 20.59
C LEU A 370 -5.86 -42.15 21.30
N GLU A 371 -5.93 -42.35 22.61
CA GLU A 371 -6.71 -41.47 23.46
C GLU A 371 -6.03 -40.12 23.33
N GLN A 372 -6.54 -39.37 22.37
CA GLN A 372 -6.35 -37.96 22.16
C GLN A 372 -6.65 -37.29 23.49
N ARG A 373 -5.59 -37.19 24.30
CA ARG A 373 -5.55 -36.50 25.58
C ARG A 373 -5.62 -35.02 25.26
N GLU A 374 -6.79 -34.58 24.80
CA GLU A 374 -7.30 -33.25 25.00
C GLU A 374 -7.45 -33.08 26.51
N ARG A 375 -6.31 -32.93 27.19
CA ARG A 375 -6.24 -32.07 28.36
C ARG A 375 -6.61 -30.70 27.83
N SER A 376 -7.91 -30.46 27.76
CA SER A 376 -8.49 -29.14 27.91
C SER A 376 -7.95 -28.63 29.24
N SER A 377 -6.75 -28.03 29.19
CA SER A 377 -6.30 -27.13 30.22
C SER A 377 -7.41 -26.12 30.30
N ALA A 378 -8.28 -26.25 31.31
CA ALA A 378 -9.37 -25.35 31.55
C ALA A 378 -8.72 -23.97 31.68
N ILE A 379 -8.73 -23.22 30.58
CA ILE A 379 -8.20 -21.87 30.54
C ILE A 379 -9.02 -21.17 31.60
N ASN A 380 -8.35 -20.68 32.64
CA ASN A 380 -9.01 -19.99 33.73
C ASN A 380 -9.95 -18.95 33.08
N PRO A 381 -11.27 -19.03 33.29
CA PRO A 381 -12.22 -18.11 32.67
C PRO A 381 -11.94 -16.65 33.07
N ALA A 382 -11.17 -16.41 34.13
CA ALA A 382 -10.65 -15.09 34.47
C ALA A 382 -9.66 -14.54 33.43
N HIS A 383 -9.03 -15.40 32.61
CA HIS A 383 -8.01 -15.04 31.62
C HIS A 383 -8.53 -15.07 30.18
N THR A 384 -9.84 -15.30 29.97
CA THR A 384 -10.43 -15.23 28.63
C THR A 384 -10.96 -13.83 28.37
N VAL A 385 -10.34 -13.12 27.42
CA VAL A 385 -10.92 -11.87 26.92
C VAL A 385 -12.07 -12.25 25.97
N PRO A 386 -13.31 -11.84 26.23
CA PRO A 386 -14.42 -12.14 25.33
C PRO A 386 -14.13 -11.50 23.96
N VAL A 387 -13.90 -12.35 22.96
CA VAL A 387 -13.64 -11.91 21.59
C VAL A 387 -14.98 -11.58 20.93
N ASN A 388 -15.30 -10.29 20.85
CA ASN A 388 -16.50 -9.81 20.17
C ASN A 388 -16.27 -9.81 18.64
N ILE A 389 -17.29 -10.13 17.84
CA ILE A 389 -17.27 -10.00 16.38
C ILE A 389 -16.91 -8.57 15.93
N ASN A 390 -17.31 -7.56 16.71
CA ASN A 390 -16.97 -6.15 16.50
C ASN A 390 -15.46 -5.89 16.65
N THR A 391 -14.74 -6.74 17.38
CA THR A 391 -13.28 -6.71 17.51
C THR A 391 -12.64 -7.44 16.33
N VAL A 392 -13.09 -8.66 16.00
CA VAL A 392 -12.47 -9.50 14.96
C VAL A 392 -12.66 -8.93 13.55
N GLY A 393 -13.83 -8.38 13.25
CA GLY A 393 -14.20 -7.87 11.93
C GLY A 393 -13.20 -6.83 11.40
N PRO A 394 -12.90 -5.74 12.15
CA PRO A 394 -11.90 -4.74 11.76
C PRO A 394 -10.49 -5.31 11.53
N TYR A 395 -9.97 -6.19 12.39
CA TYR A 395 -8.64 -6.79 12.18
C TYR A 395 -8.60 -7.69 10.95
N ARG A 396 -9.65 -8.49 10.73
CA ARG A 396 -9.78 -9.27 9.50
C ARG A 396 -9.81 -8.36 8.28
N SER A 397 -10.63 -7.31 8.29
CA SER A 397 -10.70 -6.33 7.20
C SER A 397 -9.35 -5.65 6.92
N GLN A 398 -8.55 -5.37 7.95
CA GLN A 398 -7.19 -4.85 7.79
C GLN A 398 -6.25 -5.86 7.14
N ALA A 399 -6.25 -7.10 7.60
CA ALA A 399 -5.41 -8.15 7.02
C ALA A 399 -5.72 -8.37 5.53
N TRP A 400 -7.01 -8.39 5.16
CA TRP A 400 -7.43 -8.46 3.76
C TRP A 400 -7.02 -7.22 2.97
N GLY A 401 -7.24 -6.01 3.52
CA GLY A 401 -6.83 -4.77 2.87
C GLY A 401 -5.33 -4.71 2.58
N LEU A 402 -4.49 -5.16 3.51
CA LEU A 402 -3.03 -5.23 3.32
C LEU A 402 -2.63 -6.31 2.30
N TYR A 403 -3.29 -7.46 2.33
CA TYR A 403 -3.06 -8.54 1.37
C TYR A 403 -3.39 -8.10 -0.07
N ASP A 404 -4.55 -7.47 -0.27
CA ASP A 404 -4.97 -6.96 -1.57
C ASP A 404 -4.03 -5.86 -2.07
N ALA A 405 -3.66 -4.92 -1.19
CA ALA A 405 -2.67 -3.89 -1.51
C ALA A 405 -1.35 -4.51 -1.96
N LYS A 406 -0.81 -5.48 -1.21
CA LYS A 406 0.44 -6.18 -1.55
C LYS A 406 0.32 -6.87 -2.91
N LYS A 407 -0.76 -7.61 -3.16
CA LYS A 407 -0.99 -8.31 -4.42
C LYS A 407 -1.00 -7.34 -5.60
N ALA A 408 -1.67 -6.20 -5.46
CA ALA A 408 -1.72 -5.17 -6.49
C ALA A 408 -0.36 -4.50 -6.73
N VAL A 409 0.42 -4.22 -5.67
CA VAL A 409 1.82 -3.75 -5.79
C VAL A 409 2.71 -4.76 -6.50
N ASP A 410 2.61 -6.04 -6.15
CA ASP A 410 3.43 -7.10 -6.75
C ASP A 410 3.21 -7.22 -8.26
N VAL A 411 1.98 -6.97 -8.73
CA VAL A 411 1.64 -6.92 -10.15
C VAL A 411 2.15 -5.61 -10.77
N ALA A 412 1.85 -4.47 -10.14
CA ALA A 412 2.26 -3.16 -10.63
C ALA A 412 3.79 -3.04 -10.79
N GLY A 413 4.56 -3.49 -9.80
CA GLY A 413 6.03 -3.39 -9.80
C GLY A 413 6.71 -4.17 -10.93
N ARG A 414 6.00 -5.10 -11.58
CA ARG A 414 6.49 -5.80 -12.78
C ARG A 414 6.15 -5.08 -14.07
N LEU A 415 5.07 -4.29 -14.06
CA LEU A 415 4.46 -3.70 -15.25
C LEU A 415 4.81 -2.22 -15.44
N ILE A 416 4.96 -1.47 -14.35
CA ILE A 416 5.39 -0.06 -14.36
C ILE A 416 6.71 0.08 -13.61
N THR A 417 7.81 0.09 -14.36
CA THR A 417 9.17 0.22 -13.83
C THR A 417 9.81 1.52 -14.31
N LEU A 418 10.76 2.06 -13.55
CA LEU A 418 11.47 3.29 -13.96
C LEU A 418 12.07 3.21 -15.38
N PRO A 419 12.68 2.08 -15.82
CA PRO A 419 13.15 1.95 -17.21
C PRO A 419 12.02 2.05 -18.24
N ILE A 420 10.86 1.43 -18.00
CA ILE A 420 9.71 1.52 -18.90
C ILE A 420 9.22 2.96 -18.98
N VAL A 421 9.10 3.64 -17.83
CA VAL A 421 8.65 5.04 -17.79
C VAL A 421 9.67 5.96 -18.47
N ALA A 422 10.98 5.79 -18.23
CA ALA A 422 12.02 6.57 -18.89
C ALA A 422 12.02 6.41 -20.42
N LYS A 423 11.73 5.19 -20.91
CA LYS A 423 11.70 4.86 -22.34
C LYS A 423 10.45 5.38 -23.04
N HIS A 424 9.28 5.22 -22.44
CA HIS A 424 7.98 5.48 -23.09
C HIS A 424 7.31 6.79 -22.65
N TYR A 425 7.70 7.32 -21.50
CA TYR A 425 7.18 8.57 -20.93
C TYR A 425 8.34 9.46 -20.42
N PRO A 426 9.32 9.79 -21.29
CA PRO A 426 10.54 10.49 -20.88
C PRO A 426 10.28 11.84 -20.19
N ARG A 427 9.24 12.59 -20.59
CA ARG A 427 8.88 13.87 -19.95
C ARG A 427 8.34 13.61 -18.54
N THR A 428 7.43 12.64 -18.38
CA THR A 428 6.91 12.24 -17.07
C THR A 428 8.02 11.71 -16.17
N PHE A 429 8.93 10.90 -16.71
CA PHE A 429 10.11 10.42 -16.00
C PHE A 429 11.01 11.57 -15.53
N ALA A 430 11.33 12.52 -16.41
CA ALA A 430 12.17 13.66 -16.05
C ALA A 430 11.55 14.52 -14.95
N ARG A 431 10.22 14.76 -15.00
CA ARG A 431 9.48 15.46 -13.95
C ARG A 431 9.62 14.78 -12.58
N MET A 432 9.73 13.44 -12.55
CA MET A 432 9.93 12.66 -11.34
C MET A 432 11.39 12.63 -10.88
N ALA A 433 12.31 12.41 -11.80
CA ALA A 433 13.74 12.27 -11.51
C ALA A 433 14.36 13.58 -10.98
N TYR A 434 13.86 14.73 -11.44
CA TYR A 434 14.38 16.07 -11.07
C TYR A 434 13.51 16.83 -10.07
N SER A 435 12.56 16.13 -9.45
CA SER A 435 11.65 16.70 -8.46
C SER A 435 12.35 17.05 -7.15
N SER A 436 12.02 18.20 -6.60
CA SER A 436 12.37 18.62 -5.23
C SER A 436 11.23 18.38 -4.23
N LEU A 437 10.11 17.83 -4.69
CA LEU A 437 8.96 17.51 -3.86
C LEU A 437 9.23 16.23 -3.05
N THR A 438 8.60 16.14 -1.89
CA THR A 438 8.70 15.00 -0.98
C THR A 438 7.37 14.26 -0.91
N THR A 439 7.34 13.13 -0.20
CA THR A 439 6.09 12.38 0.07
C THR A 439 5.01 13.24 0.74
N GLN A 440 5.40 14.26 1.51
CA GLN A 440 4.48 15.15 2.24
C GLN A 440 3.90 16.29 1.40
N ASP A 441 4.47 16.53 0.22
CA ASP A 441 4.13 17.65 -0.67
C ASP A 441 3.01 17.27 -1.67
N GLU A 442 2.17 16.26 -1.36
CA GLU A 442 1.16 15.71 -2.29
C GLU A 442 0.06 16.71 -2.68
N HIS A 443 -0.10 17.78 -1.90
CA HIS A 443 -1.06 18.86 -2.13
C HIS A 443 -0.50 19.99 -3.01
N GLU A 444 0.80 19.94 -3.33
CA GLU A 444 1.49 21.00 -4.06
C GLU A 444 1.20 21.02 -5.56
N PRO A 445 1.24 19.88 -6.28
CA PRO A 445 0.98 19.87 -7.71
C PRO A 445 -0.47 20.19 -8.01
N ASP A 446 -0.68 20.92 -9.09
CA ASP A 446 -1.99 21.06 -9.69
C ASP A 446 -2.23 19.87 -10.62
N PHE A 447 -3.41 19.26 -10.54
CA PHE A 447 -3.74 18.05 -11.29
C PHE A 447 -3.74 18.28 -12.81
N ASP A 448 -3.96 19.51 -13.25
CA ASP A 448 -3.91 19.86 -14.68
C ASP A 448 -2.54 20.36 -15.15
N ASP A 449 -1.56 20.51 -14.25
CA ASP A 449 -0.23 21.02 -14.56
C ASP A 449 0.64 20.01 -15.33
N GLU A 450 0.99 20.39 -16.56
CA GLU A 450 1.78 19.58 -17.49
C GLU A 450 3.30 19.76 -17.30
N GLU A 451 3.71 20.83 -16.63
CA GLU A 451 5.10 21.28 -16.58
C GLU A 451 5.70 21.16 -15.18
N GLY A 452 4.86 21.15 -14.15
CA GLY A 452 5.28 21.10 -12.76
C GLY A 452 6.05 19.84 -12.37
N GLU A 453 6.73 19.93 -11.23
CA GLU A 453 7.39 18.78 -10.59
C GLU A 453 6.39 17.65 -10.28
N LEU A 454 6.86 16.40 -10.36
CA LEU A 454 6.09 15.21 -10.04
C LEU A 454 6.91 14.37 -9.06
N PHE A 455 6.30 13.66 -8.12
CA PHE A 455 7.04 12.78 -7.21
C PHE A 455 6.75 11.31 -7.52
N TRP A 456 7.79 10.47 -7.52
CA TRP A 456 7.60 9.03 -7.68
C TRP A 456 6.95 8.46 -6.42
N PRO A 457 5.77 7.82 -6.53
CA PRO A 457 5.05 7.29 -5.38
C PRO A 457 5.93 6.33 -4.55
N GLY A 458 5.94 6.51 -3.23
CA GLY A 458 6.76 5.72 -2.33
C GLY A 458 6.25 4.29 -2.08
N GLN A 459 6.43 3.80 -0.86
CA GLN A 459 5.88 2.52 -0.45
C GLN A 459 4.40 2.66 -0.06
N VAL A 460 3.56 1.73 -0.53
CA VAL A 460 2.12 1.68 -0.20
C VAL A 460 1.84 1.56 1.29
N VAL A 461 2.80 1.07 2.09
CA VAL A 461 2.70 0.94 3.56
C VAL A 461 2.46 2.29 4.24
N GLY A 462 2.88 3.41 3.67
CA GLY A 462 2.53 4.73 4.20
C GLY A 462 1.09 5.15 3.86
N SER A 463 0.53 4.60 2.78
CA SER A 463 -0.73 4.99 2.12
C SER A 463 -0.89 6.48 1.78
N GLU A 464 0.21 7.21 1.88
CA GLU A 464 0.41 8.54 1.31
C GLU A 464 0.96 8.33 -0.10
N GLY A 465 0.49 9.12 -1.07
CA GLY A 465 0.93 8.99 -2.46
C GLY A 465 -0.17 8.64 -3.46
N LEU A 466 -1.44 8.53 -3.05
CA LEU A 466 -2.55 8.32 -3.98
C LEU A 466 -2.73 9.52 -4.95
N GLY A 467 -2.61 10.75 -4.47
CA GLY A 467 -2.51 11.95 -5.28
C GLY A 467 -1.30 11.91 -6.22
N TRP A 468 -0.12 11.44 -5.75
CA TRP A 468 1.04 11.22 -6.62
C TRP A 468 0.77 10.25 -7.76
N ILE A 469 0.07 9.14 -7.50
CA ILE A 469 -0.38 8.20 -8.54
C ILE A 469 -1.30 8.90 -9.54
N CYS A 470 -2.24 9.70 -9.06
CA CYS A 470 -3.17 10.46 -9.88
C CYS A 470 -2.42 11.45 -10.81
N TYR A 471 -1.48 12.24 -10.28
CA TYR A 471 -0.67 13.17 -11.07
C TYR A 471 0.23 12.45 -12.09
N MET A 472 0.87 11.34 -11.68
CA MET A 472 1.70 10.53 -12.56
C MET A 472 0.87 9.95 -13.71
N GLY A 473 -0.30 9.38 -13.39
CA GLY A 473 -1.20 8.83 -14.39
C GLY A 473 -1.67 9.88 -15.40
N ARG A 474 -2.05 11.07 -14.93
CA ARG A 474 -2.48 12.17 -15.80
C ARG A 474 -1.35 12.64 -16.71
N ALA A 475 -0.12 12.76 -16.19
CA ALA A 475 1.06 13.08 -16.98
C ALA A 475 1.35 12.03 -18.05
N MET A 476 1.30 10.73 -17.69
CA MET A 476 1.49 9.62 -18.62
C MET A 476 0.45 9.64 -19.76
N ILE A 477 -0.83 9.86 -19.44
CA ILE A 477 -1.90 9.97 -20.45
C ILE A 477 -1.61 11.13 -21.38
N LYS A 478 -1.37 12.34 -20.85
CA LYS A 478 -1.14 13.54 -21.68
C LYS A 478 0.07 13.37 -22.60
N GLU A 479 1.16 12.79 -22.09
CA GLU A 479 2.38 12.56 -22.88
C GLU A 479 2.16 11.54 -23.99
N TYR A 480 1.65 10.36 -23.66
CA TYR A 480 1.46 9.28 -24.63
C TYR A 480 0.35 9.60 -25.65
N ALA A 481 -0.74 10.21 -25.19
CA ALA A 481 -1.93 10.40 -26.01
C ALA A 481 -1.83 11.62 -26.94
N LYS A 482 -0.86 12.51 -26.72
CA LYS A 482 -0.63 13.71 -27.55
C LYS A 482 -0.45 13.36 -29.03
N GLN A 483 0.30 12.32 -29.35
CA GLN A 483 0.55 11.88 -30.73
C GLN A 483 -0.71 11.34 -31.42
N TYR A 484 -1.72 10.90 -30.65
CA TYR A 484 -3.00 10.42 -31.15
C TYR A 484 -4.08 11.50 -31.12
N GLY A 485 -3.75 12.75 -30.78
CA GLY A 485 -4.71 13.85 -30.72
C GLY A 485 -5.79 13.69 -29.66
N TYR A 486 -5.50 12.98 -28.56
CA TYR A 486 -6.40 12.90 -27.41
C TYR A 486 -6.57 14.29 -26.79
N LYS A 487 -7.83 14.67 -26.54
CA LYS A 487 -8.21 16.00 -26.02
C LYS A 487 -8.68 15.96 -24.58
N GLY A 488 -8.57 14.82 -23.90
CA GLY A 488 -9.05 14.70 -22.52
C GLY A 488 -10.54 14.97 -22.40
N VAL A 489 -10.89 15.69 -21.35
CA VAL A 489 -12.24 16.16 -21.05
C VAL A 489 -12.83 16.92 -22.24
N ASP A 490 -12.07 17.80 -22.91
CA ASP A 490 -12.55 18.60 -24.05
C ASP A 490 -12.93 17.76 -25.28
N GLY A 491 -12.40 16.54 -25.39
CA GLY A 491 -12.79 15.58 -26.43
C GLY A 491 -13.90 14.61 -26.01
N ALA A 492 -14.32 14.64 -24.75
CA ALA A 492 -15.33 13.73 -24.22
C ALA A 492 -16.72 14.07 -24.75
N LEU A 493 -17.52 13.03 -25.03
CA LEU A 493 -18.90 13.20 -25.42
C LEU A 493 -19.71 13.88 -24.30
N PRO A 494 -20.64 14.79 -24.63
CA PRO A 494 -21.48 15.43 -23.63
C PRO A 494 -22.38 14.38 -22.96
N LEU A 495 -22.61 14.56 -21.67
CA LEU A 495 -23.57 13.75 -20.93
C LEU A 495 -24.99 14.04 -21.46
N PRO A 496 -25.84 13.01 -21.67
CA PRO A 496 -27.22 13.20 -22.06
C PRO A 496 -27.97 14.09 -21.07
N ALA A 497 -28.91 14.89 -21.57
CA ALA A 497 -29.83 15.62 -20.69
C ALA A 497 -30.55 14.61 -19.76
N GLY A 498 -30.44 14.82 -18.45
CA GLY A 498 -30.97 13.91 -17.42
C GLY A 498 -30.01 12.82 -16.92
N TYR A 499 -28.78 12.73 -17.45
CA TYR A 499 -27.75 11.83 -16.89
C TYR A 499 -27.32 12.28 -15.48
N HIS A 500 -27.34 13.60 -15.23
CA HIS A 500 -27.25 14.18 -13.90
C HIS A 500 -28.61 14.17 -13.22
N HIS A 501 -29.19 12.99 -12.99
CA HIS A 501 -30.30 12.92 -12.04
C HIS A 501 -29.68 12.91 -10.63
N PRO A 502 -29.92 13.94 -9.80
CA PRO A 502 -29.46 13.96 -8.40
C PRO A 502 -30.04 12.81 -7.55
N GLU A 503 -30.98 12.05 -8.12
CA GLU A 503 -31.60 10.88 -7.51
C GLU A 503 -31.03 9.55 -8.01
N ASP A 504 -30.03 9.53 -8.90
CA ASP A 504 -29.32 8.28 -9.19
C ASP A 504 -28.66 7.81 -7.87
N PRO A 505 -29.03 6.65 -7.31
CA PRO A 505 -28.48 6.16 -6.04
C PRO A 505 -26.97 5.87 -6.12
N ARG A 506 -26.32 6.12 -7.27
CA ARG A 506 -24.86 6.13 -7.43
C ARG A 506 -24.25 7.53 -7.25
N HIS A 507 -25.02 8.59 -7.45
CA HIS A 507 -24.78 9.92 -6.91
C HIS A 507 -25.37 9.97 -5.50
N ILE A 508 -24.92 9.09 -4.60
CA ILE A 508 -25.21 9.27 -3.18
C ILE A 508 -24.54 10.59 -2.82
N PRO A 509 -25.29 11.65 -2.46
CA PRO A 509 -24.67 12.81 -1.84
C PRO A 509 -23.85 12.23 -0.70
N LEU A 510 -22.53 12.48 -0.68
CA LEU A 510 -21.64 12.09 0.42
C LEU A 510 -22.46 12.22 1.68
N ALA A 511 -22.83 11.09 2.30
CA ALA A 511 -23.74 11.13 3.42
C ALA A 511 -23.07 12.07 4.41
N GLN A 512 -23.63 13.28 4.58
CA GLN A 512 -23.23 14.15 5.66
C GLN A 512 -23.54 13.28 6.86
N GLU A 513 -22.49 12.73 7.48
CA GLU A 513 -22.66 12.09 8.77
C GLU A 513 -23.46 13.09 9.58
N PRO A 514 -24.60 12.69 10.19
CA PRO A 514 -25.29 13.57 11.10
C PRO A 514 -24.21 14.01 12.07
N ALA A 515 -23.87 15.31 12.04
CA ALA A 515 -22.83 15.88 12.89
C ALA A 515 -23.13 15.31 14.26
N THR A 516 -22.28 14.40 14.72
CA THR A 516 -22.57 13.66 15.94
C THR A 516 -22.41 14.71 16.99
N GLU A 517 -23.56 15.32 17.36
CA GLU A 517 -23.69 16.29 18.41
C GLU A 517 -22.99 15.63 19.58
N ALA A 518 -21.80 16.15 19.89
CA ALA A 518 -20.85 15.51 20.77
C ALA A 518 -21.63 15.18 22.03
N ALA A 519 -21.87 13.88 22.25
CA ALA A 519 -22.63 13.41 23.40
C ALA A 519 -22.04 14.09 24.62
N ALA A 520 -22.77 15.05 25.16
CA ALA A 520 -22.36 15.77 26.34
C ALA A 520 -22.05 14.70 27.39
N PRO A 521 -20.87 14.73 28.04
CA PRO A 521 -20.60 13.77 29.09
C PRO A 521 -21.70 13.95 30.14
N ALA A 522 -22.54 12.92 30.29
CA ALA A 522 -23.51 12.86 31.37
C ALA A 522 -22.72 13.08 32.67
N ARG A 523 -23.06 14.18 33.35
CA ARG A 523 -22.53 14.52 34.67
C ARG A 523 -23.22 13.71 35.75
#